data_AF-A0A8T5GLH4-F1
#
_entry.id   AF-A0A8T5GLH4-F1
#
_cell.length_a   1.000
_cell.length_b   1.000
_cell.length_c   1.000
_cell.angle_alpha   90.00
_cell.angle_beta   90.00
_cell.angle_gamma   90.00
#
_symmetry.space_group_name_H-M   'P 1'
#
loop_
_entity.id
_entity.type
_entity.pdbx_description
1 polymer ?
#
loop_
_entity_poly.entity_id
_entity_poly.type
_entity_poly.pdbx_seq_one_letter_code
_entity_poly.pdbx_strand_id
1 'polypeptide(L)' 'MTIPKKSDPLTSEEMTEAAEVFFPLFNIVHSRMPDGATTEDCLKVMESVAKLGHKNRADRAAKEKELSFGFNQNKKDDA' A
#
# COMPACT_ATOMS: atom_id res chain seq x y z
N MET A 1 -21.19 27.65 -1.41
CA MET A 1 -21.08 26.31 -2.02
C MET A 1 -21.42 25.29 -0.95
N THR A 2 -22.38 24.40 -1.19
CA THR A 2 -22.75 23.33 -0.25
C THR A 2 -21.69 22.24 -0.32
N ILE A 3 -21.22 21.77 0.82
CA ILE A 3 -20.26 20.65 0.90
C ILE A 3 -20.98 19.38 0.40
N PRO A 4 -20.40 18.63 -0.56
CA PRO A 4 -20.98 17.39 -1.04
C PRO A 4 -21.14 16.36 0.09
N LYS A 5 -22.24 15.60 0.08
CA LYS A 5 -22.48 14.49 1.00
C LYS A 5 -21.90 13.21 0.41
N LYS A 6 -21.56 12.24 1.27
CA LYS A 6 -20.99 10.94 0.89
C LYS A 6 -21.83 10.15 -0.13
N SER A 7 -23.14 10.38 -0.19
CA SER A 7 -24.06 9.69 -1.09
C SER A 7 -24.27 10.41 -2.43
N ASP A 8 -23.72 11.61 -2.60
CA ASP A 8 -23.90 12.37 -3.82
C ASP A 8 -23.09 11.70 -4.96
N PRO A 9 -23.58 11.73 -6.22
CA PRO A 9 -22.86 11.17 -7.35
C PRO A 9 -21.50 11.84 -7.54
N LEU A 10 -20.49 11.05 -7.92
CA LEU A 10 -19.15 11.58 -8.22
C LEU A 10 -19.14 12.39 -9.52
N THR A 11 -18.39 13.49 -9.53
CA THR A 11 -18.05 14.19 -10.77
C THR A 11 -17.02 13.41 -11.57
N SER A 12 -16.85 13.77 -12.85
CA SER A 12 -15.80 13.21 -13.68
C SER A 12 -14.40 13.50 -13.14
N GLU A 13 -14.18 14.68 -12.53
CA GLU A 13 -12.90 15.00 -11.91
C GLU A 13 -12.63 14.08 -10.71
N GLU A 14 -13.61 13.90 -9.82
CA GLU A 14 -13.47 13.04 -8.63
C GLU A 14 -13.20 11.57 -9.01
N MET A 15 -13.85 11.08 -10.06
CA MET A 15 -13.58 9.74 -10.59
C MET A 15 -12.18 9.63 -11.21
N THR A 16 -11.73 10.67 -11.92
CA THR A 16 -10.40 10.71 -12.53
C THR A 16 -9.32 10.70 -11.46
N GLU A 17 -9.45 11.50 -10.41
CA GLU A 17 -8.52 11.51 -9.28
C GLU A 17 -8.43 10.13 -8.59
N ALA A 18 -9.57 9.45 -8.39
CA ALA A 18 -9.59 8.10 -7.84
C ALA A 18 -8.89 7.10 -8.77
N ALA A 19 -9.11 7.21 -10.08
CA ALA A 19 -8.50 6.36 -11.10
C ALA A 19 -6.97 6.54 -11.16
N GLU A 20 -6.48 7.78 -11.05
CA GLU A 20 -5.04 8.10 -11.02
C GLU A 20 -4.32 7.48 -9.82
N VAL A 21 -5.00 7.27 -8.70
CA VAL A 21 -4.45 6.55 -7.54
C VAL A 21 -4.54 5.04 -7.73
N PHE A 22 -5.69 4.54 -8.22
CA PHE A 22 -5.98 3.12 -8.30
C PHE A 22 -5.19 2.41 -9.42
N PHE A 23 -5.25 2.92 -10.65
CA PHE A 23 -4.73 2.20 -11.82
C PHE A 23 -3.22 1.99 -11.82
N PRO A 24 -2.36 2.90 -11.33
CA PRO A 24 -0.94 2.62 -11.21
C PRO A 24 -0.64 1.39 -10.32
N LEU A 25 -1.36 1.25 -9.21
CA LEU A 25 -1.22 0.10 -8.31
C LEU A 25 -1.79 -1.17 -8.93
N PHE A 26 -2.96 -1.07 -9.56
CA PHE A 26 -3.56 -2.18 -10.30
C PHE A 26 -2.64 -2.67 -11.41
N ASN A 27 -2.03 -1.77 -12.17
CA ASN A 27 -1.15 -2.10 -13.30
C ASN A 27 0.14 -2.82 -12.87
N ILE A 28 0.66 -2.56 -11.67
CA ILE A 28 1.78 -3.34 -11.11
C ILE A 28 1.39 -4.83 -11.01
N VAL A 29 0.15 -5.13 -10.62
CA VAL A 29 -0.30 -6.52 -10.51
C VAL A 29 -0.69 -7.06 -11.89
N HIS A 30 -1.53 -6.32 -12.61
CA HIS A 30 -2.10 -6.73 -13.89
C HIS A 30 -1.03 -7.07 -14.94
N SER A 31 0.05 -6.29 -15.01
CA SER A 31 1.18 -6.53 -15.94
C SER A 31 1.92 -7.85 -15.72
N ARG A 32 1.66 -8.55 -14.61
CA ARG A 32 2.28 -9.83 -14.24
C ARG A 32 1.28 -11.00 -14.22
N MET A 33 0.00 -10.71 -14.51
CA MET A 33 -1.03 -11.73 -14.57
C MET A 33 -0.87 -12.59 -15.82
N PRO A 34 -1.23 -13.88 -15.78
CA PRO A 34 -1.22 -14.73 -16.96
C PRO A 34 -2.26 -14.28 -17.99
N ASP A 35 -2.02 -14.62 -19.25
CA ASP A 35 -2.97 -14.35 -20.34
C ASP A 35 -4.34 -14.98 -20.05
N GLY A 36 -5.41 -14.21 -20.29
CA GLY A 36 -6.78 -14.64 -20.01
C GLY A 36 -7.25 -14.44 -18.56
N ALA A 37 -6.39 -13.93 -17.67
CA ALA A 37 -6.81 -13.52 -16.33
C ALA A 37 -7.85 -12.39 -16.38
N THR A 38 -8.89 -12.49 -15.56
CA THR A 38 -9.94 -11.47 -15.50
C THR A 38 -9.53 -10.31 -14.58
N THR A 39 -10.26 -9.18 -14.68
CA THR A 39 -10.11 -8.07 -13.73
C THR A 39 -10.36 -8.53 -12.29
N GLU A 40 -11.33 -9.42 -12.08
CA GLU A 40 -11.64 -9.98 -10.75
C GLU A 40 -10.46 -10.79 -10.20
N ASP A 41 -9.81 -11.62 -11.03
CA ASP A 41 -8.62 -12.37 -10.63
C ASP A 41 -7.48 -11.43 -10.24
N CYS A 42 -7.27 -10.37 -11.01
CA CYS A 42 -6.27 -9.35 -10.71
C CYS A 42 -6.56 -8.64 -9.38
N LEU A 43 -7.83 -8.33 -9.08
CA LEU A 43 -8.22 -7.73 -7.80
C LEU A 43 -7.93 -8.67 -6.62
N LYS A 44 -8.23 -9.97 -6.75
CA LYS A 44 -7.92 -10.98 -5.72
C LYS A 44 -6.41 -11.10 -5.46
N VAL A 45 -5.60 -11.08 -6.53
CA VAL A 45 -4.14 -11.09 -6.39
C VAL A 45 -3.65 -9.78 -5.75
N MET A 46 -4.22 -8.64 -6.14
CA MET A 46 -3.89 -7.33 -5.58
C MET A 46 -4.14 -7.27 -4.07
N GLU A 47 -5.21 -7.87 -3.55
CA GLU A 47 -5.44 -7.99 -2.10
C GLU A 47 -4.30 -8.74 -1.38
N SER A 48 -3.84 -9.84 -1.96
CA SER A 48 -2.75 -10.65 -1.40
C SER A 48 -1.42 -9.89 -1.44
N VAL A 49 -1.14 -9.21 -2.54
CA VAL A 49 0.05 -8.34 -2.69
C VAL A 49 0.02 -7.18 -1.70
N ALA A 50 -1.14 -6.54 -1.51
CA ALA A 50 -1.30 -5.44 -0.55
C ALA A 50 -1.02 -5.90 0.89
N LYS A 51 -1.59 -7.04 1.31
CA LYS A 51 -1.32 -7.64 2.64
C LYS A 51 0.18 -7.90 2.85
N LEU A 52 0.85 -8.48 1.85
CA LEU A 52 2.29 -8.71 1.91
C LEU A 52 3.09 -7.39 1.98
N GLY A 53 2.68 -6.37 1.20
CA GLY A 53 3.30 -5.04 1.22
C GLY A 53 3.22 -4.38 2.60
N HIS A 54 2.08 -4.47 3.27
CA HIS A 54 1.92 -3.98 4.65
C HIS A 54 2.80 -4.74 5.64
N LYS A 55 2.87 -6.07 5.54
CA LYS A 55 3.77 -6.88 6.36
C LYS A 55 5.23 -6.48 6.17
N ASN A 56 5.69 -6.36 4.92
CA ASN A 56 7.06 -5.95 4.61
C ASN A 56 7.40 -4.57 5.17
N ARG A 57 6.44 -3.62 5.16
CA ARG A 57 6.60 -2.31 5.79
C ARG A 57 6.77 -2.41 7.31
N ALA A 58 5.93 -3.22 7.96
CA ALA A 58 6.02 -3.45 9.40
C ALA A 58 7.35 -4.13 9.78
N ASP A 59 7.75 -5.16 9.05
CA ASP A 59 9.00 -5.90 9.27
C ASP A 59 10.23 -4.99 9.10
N ARG A 60 10.23 -4.11 8.08
CA ARG A 60 11.32 -3.13 7.89
C ARG A 60 11.38 -2.13 9.05
N ALA A 61 10.24 -1.59 9.48
CA ALA A 61 10.18 -0.67 10.61
C ALA A 61 10.62 -1.34 11.92
N ALA A 62 10.32 -2.63 12.12
CA ALA A 62 10.78 -3.39 13.27
C ALA A 62 12.30 -3.58 13.25
N LYS A 63 12.88 -3.97 12.10
CA LYS A 63 14.34 -4.11 11.94
C LYS A 63 15.08 -2.80 12.16
N GLU A 64 14.57 -1.68 11.64
CA GLU A 64 15.15 -0.36 11.87
C GLU A 64 15.18 0.01 13.36
N LYS A 65 14.10 -0.32 14.09
CA LYS A 65 14.04 -0.14 15.55
C LYS A 65 15.03 -1.03 16.30
N GLU A 66 15.13 -2.31 15.95
CA GLU A 66 16.10 -3.24 16.56
C GLU A 66 17.53 -2.77 16.38
N LEU A 67 17.89 -2.32 15.17
CA LEU A 67 19.20 -1.74 14.90
C LEU A 67 19.44 -0.49 15.75
N SER A 68 18.48 0.43 15.83
CA SER A 68 18.62 1.63 16.67
C SER A 68 18.73 1.31 18.17
N PHE A 69 18.08 0.24 18.63
CA PHE A 69 18.10 -0.20 20.02
C PHE A 69 19.42 -0.90 20.40
N GLY A 70 19.97 -1.74 19.51
CA GLY A 70 21.23 -2.44 19.73
C GLY A 70 22.46 -1.51 19.80
N PHE A 71 22.41 -0.33 19.17
CA PHE A 71 23.50 0.67 19.26
C PHE A 71 23.55 1.40 20.62
N ASN A 72 22.48 1.39 21.41
CA ASN A 72 22.42 2.09 22.70
C ASN A 72 22.81 1.22 23.90
N GLN A 73 23.03 -0.09 23.72
CA GLN A 73 23.46 -0.99 24.81
C GLN A 73 24.98 -0.98 25.04
N ASN A 74 25.79 -0.57 24.06
CA ASN A 74 27.26 -0.53 24.19
C ASN A 74 27.81 0.80 24.75
N LYS A 75 26.98 1.64 25.39
CA LYS A 75 27.42 2.93 25.96
C LYS A 75 27.20 3.07 27.47
N LYS A 76 26.89 1.96 28.18
CA LYS A 76 26.61 1.99 29.62
C LYS A 76 27.52 1.14 30.50
N ASP A 77 28.57 0.53 29.97
CA ASP A 77 29.45 -0.36 30.74
C ASP A 77 30.92 0.10 30.83
N ASP A 78 31.23 1.37 30.51
CA ASP A 78 32.55 1.98 30.76
C ASP A 78 32.40 3.32 31.49
N ALA A 79 32.09 3.28 32.79
CA ALA A 79 32.21 4.42 33.71
C ALA A 79 32.49 3.94 35.14
#